data_AF-A0A540L604-F1
#
_entry.id   AF-A0A540L604-F1
#
_cell.length_a   1.000
_cell.length_b   1.000
_cell.length_c   1.000
_cell.angle_alpha   90.00
_cell.angle_beta   90.00
_cell.angle_gamma   90.00
#
_symmetry.space_group_name_H-M   'P 1'
#
loop_
_entity.id
_entity.type
_entity.pdbx_description
1 polymer ?
#
loop_
_entity_poly.entity_id
_entity_poly.type
_entity_poly.pdbx_seq_one_letter_code
_entity_poly.pdbx_strand_id
1 'polypeptide(L)'
;MLKELQGVHQNNSKIKIMYDPLHCGAATSQHHSGVASSCGIVIRDNCPFQRESWAKIPKETKILVRDKLSCVYDLEDISPEVMVYLEETLATRYKQWKNNFHKHFK
;
A
#
# COMPACT_ATOMS: atom_id res chain seq x y z
N MET A 1 18.64 -5.71 -23.17
CA MET A 1 17.50 -5.08 -23.85
C MET A 1 16.42 -4.84 -22.79
N LEU A 2 16.45 -3.67 -22.14
CA LEU A 2 15.40 -3.25 -21.20
C LEU A 2 14.26 -2.66 -22.04
N LYS A 3 13.08 -3.29 -21.99
CA LYS A 3 11.86 -2.69 -22.53
C LYS A 3 11.41 -1.60 -21.57
N GLU A 4 11.67 -0.36 -21.96
CA GLU A 4 11.01 0.83 -21.44
C GLU A 4 9.49 0.62 -21.52
N LEU A 5 8.82 0.55 -20.37
CA LEU A 5 7.37 0.56 -20.29
C LEU A 5 6.88 1.98 -20.58
N GLN A 6 6.72 2.28 -21.86
CA GLN A 6 6.00 3.47 -22.32
C GLN A 6 4.52 3.35 -21.93
N GLY A 7 4.03 4.33 -21.17
CA GLY A 7 2.61 4.54 -20.97
C GLY A 7 2.20 4.94 -19.57
N VAL A 8 2.77 6.02 -19.01
CA VAL A 8 2.10 6.76 -17.93
C VAL A 8 1.73 8.11 -18.51
N HIS A 9 0.47 8.24 -18.91
CA HIS A 9 -0.18 9.54 -19.03
C HIS A 9 -0.12 10.17 -17.64
N GLN A 10 0.91 11.00 -17.38
CA GLN A 10 1.06 11.75 -16.14
C GLN A 10 0.02 12.87 -16.11
N ASN A 11 -1.17 12.54 -15.67
CA ASN A 11 -1.98 13.48 -14.93
C ASN A 11 -1.28 13.70 -13.58
N ASN A 12 -0.63 14.84 -13.39
CA ASN A 12 0.01 15.27 -12.13
C ASN A 12 -0.95 15.34 -10.91
N SER A 13 -2.19 14.88 -11.04
CA SER A 13 -3.15 14.75 -9.95
C SER A 13 -2.96 13.41 -9.24
N LYS A 14 -2.44 13.44 -8.01
CA LYS A 14 -2.44 12.29 -7.11
C LYS A 14 -3.88 11.81 -6.86
N ILE A 15 -4.07 10.49 -6.67
CA ILE A 15 -5.39 9.88 -6.47
C ILE A 15 -5.84 10.13 -5.02
N LYS A 16 -7.03 10.69 -4.83
CA LYS A 16 -7.64 10.77 -3.49
C LYS A 16 -8.19 9.41 -3.07
N ILE A 17 -7.87 8.99 -1.85
CA ILE A 17 -8.47 7.79 -1.25
C ILE A 17 -9.89 8.16 -0.83
N MET A 18 -10.88 7.73 -1.62
CA MET A 18 -12.29 7.89 -1.27
C MET A 18 -12.62 6.93 -0.13
N TYR A 19 -13.01 7.47 1.02
CA TYR A 19 -13.30 6.70 2.24
C TYR A 19 -14.78 6.84 2.62
N ASP A 20 -15.36 5.72 3.03
CA ASP A 20 -16.71 5.62 3.55
C ASP A 20 -16.66 5.33 5.06
N PRO A 21 -17.01 6.31 5.90
CA PRO A 21 -17.03 6.15 7.35
C PRO A 21 -18.00 5.07 7.83
N LEU A 22 -19.10 4.80 7.11
CA LEU A 22 -20.09 3.80 7.52
C LEU A 22 -19.52 2.38 7.49
N HIS A 23 -18.66 2.11 6.50
CA HIS A 23 -18.06 0.80 6.27
C HIS A 23 -16.60 0.71 6.72
N CYS A 24 -16.07 1.76 7.34
CA CYS A 24 -14.68 1.87 7.79
C CYS A 24 -13.66 1.47 6.70
N GLY A 25 -13.87 1.93 5.47
CA GLY A 25 -13.07 1.47 4.33
C GLY A 25 -13.19 2.36 3.10
N ALA A 26 -12.61 1.93 1.98
CA ALA A 26 -12.73 2.67 0.74
C ALA A 26 -14.19 2.68 0.24
N ALA A 27 -14.61 3.80 -0.36
CA ALA A 27 -16.00 4.03 -0.79
C ALA A 27 -16.51 3.05 -1.84
N THR A 28 -15.61 2.39 -2.57
CA THR A 28 -15.96 1.33 -3.52
C THR A 28 -14.98 0.17 -3.42
N SER A 29 -15.46 -1.03 -3.79
CA SER A 29 -14.61 -2.22 -3.90
C SER A 29 -13.46 -2.02 -4.90
N GLN A 30 -13.71 -1.28 -5.99
CA GLN A 30 -12.68 -0.94 -6.98
C GLN A 30 -11.59 -0.05 -6.36
N HIS A 31 -11.96 1.01 -5.63
CA HIS A 31 -11.00 1.84 -4.93
C HIS A 31 -10.22 1.04 -3.88
N HIS A 32 -10.89 0.20 -3.09
CA HIS A 32 -10.23 -0.69 -2.14
C HIS A 32 -9.21 -1.57 -2.85
N SER A 33 -9.59 -2.20 -3.96
CA SER A 33 -8.72 -3.10 -4.72
C SER A 33 -7.47 -2.40 -5.27
N GLY A 34 -7.63 -1.14 -5.70
CA GLY A 34 -6.52 -0.29 -6.14
C GLY A 34 -5.54 0.00 -5.01
N VAL A 35 -6.04 0.50 -3.87
CA VAL A 35 -5.21 0.77 -2.68
C VAL A 35 -4.48 -0.48 -2.21
N ALA A 36 -5.22 -1.59 -2.08
CA ALA A 36 -4.68 -2.88 -1.70
C ALA A 36 -3.56 -3.37 -2.63
N SER A 37 -3.72 -3.21 -3.94
CA SER A 37 -2.74 -3.62 -4.94
C SER A 37 -1.47 -2.78 -4.84
N SER A 38 -1.62 -1.46 -4.77
CA SER A 38 -0.51 -0.52 -4.58
C SER A 38 0.27 -0.82 -3.28
N CYS A 39 -0.45 -1.03 -2.17
CA CYS A 39 0.15 -1.44 -0.90
C CYS A 39 0.92 -2.77 -1.02
N GLY A 40 0.36 -3.76 -1.72
CA GLY A 40 1.01 -5.04 -1.95
C GLY A 40 2.32 -4.91 -2.74
N ILE A 41 2.34 -4.09 -3.78
CA ILE A 41 3.54 -3.81 -4.59
C ILE A 41 4.61 -3.14 -3.72
N VAL A 42 4.26 -2.04 -3.05
CA VAL A 42 5.23 -1.28 -2.24
C VAL A 42 5.78 -2.13 -1.09
N ILE A 43 4.95 -2.97 -0.46
CA ILE A 43 5.41 -3.90 0.58
C ILE A 43 6.42 -4.90 0.03
N ARG A 44 6.09 -5.57 -1.07
CA ARG A 44 6.97 -6.59 -1.66
C ARG A 44 8.33 -6.02 -2.03
N ASP A 45 8.36 -4.79 -2.53
CA ASP A 45 9.56 -4.19 -3.10
C ASP A 45 10.43 -3.48 -2.05
N ASN A 46 9.86 -3.10 -0.89
CA ASN A 46 10.57 -2.24 0.09
C ASN A 46 10.65 -2.83 1.51
N CYS A 47 9.84 -3.83 1.87
CA CYS A 47 9.79 -4.32 3.25
C CYS A 47 10.68 -5.53 3.51
N PRO A 48 11.35 -5.60 4.68
CA PRO A 48 12.13 -6.77 5.06
C PRO A 48 11.21 -7.96 5.36
N PHE A 49 11.56 -9.13 4.81
CA PHE A 49 10.80 -10.37 5.01
C PHE A 49 10.91 -10.92 6.44
N GLN A 50 12.04 -10.67 7.12
CA GLN A 50 12.39 -11.26 8.42
C GLN A 50 11.56 -10.76 9.61
N ARG A 51 10.73 -9.71 9.45
CA ARG A 51 9.93 -9.17 10.55
C ARG A 51 8.68 -10.00 10.75
N GLU A 52 8.32 -10.27 11.99
CA GLU A 52 7.16 -11.09 12.33
C GLU A 52 5.85 -10.49 11.81
N SER A 53 5.68 -9.18 12.01
CA SER A 53 4.46 -8.44 11.67
C SER A 53 4.76 -7.02 11.22
N TRP A 54 3.76 -6.38 10.60
CA TRP A 54 3.84 -4.97 10.20
C TRP A 54 4.14 -4.02 11.37
N ALA A 55 3.64 -4.34 12.58
CA ALA A 55 3.93 -3.57 13.79
C ALA A 55 5.43 -3.55 14.14
N LYS A 56 6.19 -4.59 13.76
CA LYS A 56 7.64 -4.72 14.02
C LYS A 56 8.52 -4.19 12.88
N ILE A 57 7.94 -3.61 11.84
CA ILE A 57 8.70 -2.99 10.74
C ILE A 57 9.39 -1.71 11.26
N PRO A 58 10.68 -1.49 10.96
CA PRO A 58 11.39 -0.28 11.36
C PRO A 58 10.69 0.99 10.87
N LYS A 59 10.76 2.06 11.67
CA LYS A 59 10.13 3.35 11.34
C LYS A 59 10.60 3.88 9.99
N GLU A 60 11.89 3.78 9.69
CA GLU A 60 12.49 4.21 8.42
C GLU A 60 11.85 3.50 7.21
N THR A 61 11.64 2.20 7.31
CA THR A 61 10.95 1.42 6.26
C THR A 61 9.50 1.86 6.12
N LYS A 62 8.78 2.13 7.23
CA LYS A 62 7.41 2.63 7.16
C LYS A 62 7.33 4.01 6.49
N ILE A 63 8.29 4.89 6.76
CA ILE A 63 8.42 6.19 6.10
C ILE A 63 8.63 5.99 4.59
N LEU A 64 9.55 5.11 4.20
CA LEU A 64 9.80 4.79 2.78
C LEU A 64 8.54 4.24 2.08
N VAL A 65 7.83 3.31 2.71
CA VAL A 65 6.58 2.74 2.16
C VAL A 65 5.54 3.84 1.94
N ARG A 66 5.41 4.77 2.89
CA ARG A 66 4.48 5.90 2.79
C ARG A 66 4.89 6.89 1.71
N ASP A 67 6.18 7.19 1.61
CA ASP A 67 6.74 8.04 0.56
C ASP A 67 6.43 7.47 -0.84
N LYS A 68 6.64 6.16 -1.05
CA LYS A 68 6.28 5.50 -2.32
C LYS A 68 4.79 5.54 -2.61
N LEU A 69 3.94 5.40 -1.61
CA LEU A 69 2.49 5.52 -1.79
C LEU A 69 2.06 6.97 -2.09
N SER A 70 2.79 7.97 -1.58
CA SER A 70 2.52 9.39 -1.83
C SER A 70 2.77 9.82 -3.28
N CYS A 71 3.52 9.02 -4.05
CA CYS A 71 3.66 9.21 -5.49
C CYS A 71 2.39 8.87 -6.27
N VAL A 72 1.49 8.07 -5.69
CA VAL A 72 0.24 7.60 -6.32
C VAL A 72 -0.97 8.26 -5.68
N TYR A 73 -0.99 8.34 -4.35
CA TYR A 73 -2.11 8.85 -3.56
C TYR A 73 -1.80 10.20 -2.95
N ASP A 74 -2.83 11.02 -2.84
CA ASP A 74 -2.76 12.26 -2.09
C ASP A 74 -2.81 11.93 -0.59
N LEU A 75 -1.65 12.02 0.07
CA LEU A 75 -1.46 11.67 1.49
C LEU A 75 -1.14 12.90 2.37
N GLU A 76 -1.07 14.11 1.77
CA GLU A 76 -0.70 15.33 2.48
C GLU A 76 -1.83 15.82 3.40
N ASP A 77 -3.08 15.62 2.99
CA ASP A 77 -4.29 16.06 3.70
C ASP A 77 -5.31 14.91 3.83
N ILE A 78 -4.87 13.77 4.39
CA ILE A 78 -5.78 12.64 4.68
C ILE A 78 -6.26 12.68 6.11
N SER A 79 -7.52 12.30 6.31
CA SER A 79 -8.10 12.21 7.66
C SER A 79 -7.45 11.06 8.46
N PRO A 80 -7.49 11.12 9.82
CA PRO A 80 -6.99 10.05 10.67
C PRO A 80 -7.62 8.69 10.37
N GLU A 81 -8.89 8.65 9.98
CA GLU A 81 -9.61 7.43 9.63
C GLU A 81 -9.07 6.80 8.34
N VAL A 82 -8.79 7.61 7.32
CA VAL A 82 -8.14 7.16 6.08
C VAL A 82 -6.74 6.63 6.37
N MET A 83 -6.02 7.30 7.27
CA MET A 83 -4.69 6.90 7.71
C MET A 83 -4.71 5.53 8.42
N VAL A 84 -5.71 5.29 9.27
CA VAL A 84 -5.93 3.99 9.93
C VAL A 84 -6.24 2.92 8.89
N TYR A 85 -7.18 3.18 7.99
CA TYR A 85 -7.52 2.26 6.89
C TYR A 85 -6.29 1.88 6.05
N LEU A 86 -5.42 2.84 5.75
CA LEU A 86 -4.20 2.60 5.00
C LEU A 86 -3.22 1.71 5.77
N GLU A 87 -3.00 1.98 7.06
CA GLU A 87 -2.14 1.16 7.92
C GLU A 87 -2.66 -0.27 8.10
N GLU A 88 -3.96 -0.46 8.25
CA GLU A 88 -4.58 -1.79 8.31
C GLU A 88 -4.44 -2.55 6.99
N THR A 89 -4.58 -1.84 5.87
CA THR A 89 -4.38 -2.40 4.54
C THR A 89 -2.92 -2.83 4.36
N LEU A 90 -1.95 -2.02 4.78
CA LEU A 90 -0.53 -2.37 4.79
C LEU A 90 -0.25 -3.59 5.67
N ALA A 91 -0.77 -3.63 6.89
CA ALA A 91 -0.61 -4.77 7.78
C ALA A 91 -1.15 -6.06 7.18
N THR A 92 -2.34 -6.00 6.58
CA THR A 92 -2.98 -7.13 5.90
C THR A 92 -2.15 -7.63 4.72
N ARG A 93 -1.68 -6.71 3.86
CA ARG A 93 -0.89 -7.06 2.68
C ARG A 93 0.49 -7.61 3.05
N TYR A 94 1.11 -7.11 4.12
CA TYR A 94 2.36 -7.66 4.65
C TYR A 94 2.19 -9.12 5.08
N LYS A 95 1.14 -9.40 5.87
CA LYS A 95 0.81 -10.77 6.31
C LYS A 95 0.54 -11.70 5.12
N GLN A 96 -0.24 -11.26 4.14
CA GLN A 96 -0.56 -12.05 2.95
C GLN A 96 0.68 -12.35 2.11
N TRP A 97 1.53 -11.34 1.88
CA TRP A 97 2.79 -11.50 1.17
C TRP A 97 3.68 -12.56 1.83
N LYS A 98 3.89 -12.45 3.15
CA LYS A 98 4.64 -13.46 3.92
C LYS A 98 4.05 -14.86 3.79
N ASN A 99 2.73 -14.99 4.00
CA ASN A 99 2.05 -16.29 3.93
C ASN A 99 2.15 -16.93 2.54
N ASN A 100 2.08 -16.14 1.48
CA ASN A 100 2.22 -16.64 0.11
C ASN A 100 3.63 -17.20 -0.13
N PHE A 101 4.68 -16.54 0.37
CA PHE A 101 6.04 -17.07 0.30
C PHE A 101 6.20 -18.42 1.01
N HIS A 102 5.58 -18.61 2.19
CA HIS A 102 5.64 -19.89 2.92
C HIS A 102 4.92 -21.03 2.17
N LYS A 103 3.94 -20.73 1.31
CA LYS A 103 3.28 -21.73 0.48
C LYS A 103 4.13 -22.17 -0.71
N HIS A 104 4.94 -21.26 -1.26
CA HIS A 104 5.72 -21.51 -2.47
C HIS A 104 7.12 -22.07 -2.20
N PHE A 105 7.71 -21.78 -1.05
CA PHE A 105 9.01 -22.31 -0.64
C PHE A 105 8.81 -23.25 0.56
N LYS A 106 8.72 -24.55 0.26
CA LYS A 106 8.73 -25.63 1.26
C LYS A 106 10.15 -26.13 1.49
#